data_AF-A0A2P6RJH2-F1
#
_entry.id   AF-A0A2P6RJH2-F1
#
_cell.length_a   1.000
_cell.length_b   1.000
_cell.length_c   1.000
_cell.angle_alpha   90.00
_cell.angle_beta   90.00
_cell.angle_gamma   90.00
#
_symmetry.space_group_name_H-M   'P 1'
#
loop_
_entity.id
_entity.type
_entity.pdbx_description
1 polymer ?
#
loop_
_entity_poly.entity_id
_entity_poly.type
_entity_poly.pdbx_seq_one_letter_code
_entity_poly.pdbx_strand_id
1 'polypeptide(L)'
;MAVPPLDTYTVKVRDNKAYIPREGSRNDSWNYAIRYRDFILSVYGPAADNRLLEDFCRKLSDPTLTLLRFQNLYFHKLLQSREEINDFPVVAVENLRLRKFDYNRRECNWDVAYRFWAEEKYHREINLFETCIENIYVWRAYNYRIYGDNPTDEAELVRNLIIHFNQCRMKDVPPPADFFDKNQIGEVVFDLFPNIGSSLFDFMYERGVYMDFTALRTFYRE
;
A
#
# COMPACT_ATOMS: atom_id res chain seq x y z
N MET A 1 -6.62 35.94 5.15
CA MET A 1 -7.82 35.48 4.42
C MET A 1 -8.47 34.40 5.24
N ALA A 2 -9.73 34.59 5.62
CA ALA A 2 -10.47 33.63 6.44
C ALA A 2 -10.85 32.41 5.58
N VAL A 3 -10.53 31.21 6.06
CA VAL A 3 -10.98 29.96 5.45
C VAL A 3 -12.49 29.88 5.61
N PRO A 4 -13.28 29.75 4.53
CA PRO A 4 -14.73 29.69 4.65
C PRO A 4 -15.16 28.44 5.45
N PRO A 5 -16.27 28.51 6.21
CA PRO A 5 -16.72 27.41 7.03
C PRO A 5 -16.99 26.17 6.17
N LEU A 6 -16.66 25.00 6.74
CA LEU A 6 -16.74 23.68 6.11
C LEU A 6 -18.17 23.37 5.68
N ASP A 7 -18.49 23.62 4.40
CA ASP A 7 -19.76 23.20 3.83
C ASP A 7 -19.83 21.65 3.77
N THR A 8 -20.82 21.07 4.45
CA THR A 8 -20.92 19.65 4.88
C THR A 8 -21.51 18.72 3.82
N TYR A 9 -21.51 19.09 2.55
CA TYR A 9 -22.25 18.34 1.50
C TYR A 9 -21.44 17.96 0.27
N THR A 10 -20.17 18.34 0.18
CA THR A 10 -19.32 18.08 -0.99
C THR A 10 -18.04 17.34 -0.62
N VAL A 11 -17.65 16.35 -1.45
CA VAL A 11 -16.34 15.71 -1.39
C VAL A 11 -15.28 16.75 -1.75
N LYS A 12 -14.20 16.85 -0.96
CA LYS A 12 -13.13 17.84 -1.17
C LYS A 12 -11.75 17.16 -1.10
N VAL A 13 -10.77 17.67 -1.81
CA VAL A 13 -9.35 17.26 -1.66
C VAL A 13 -8.59 18.30 -0.87
N ARG A 14 -7.85 17.83 0.13
CA ARG A 14 -6.86 18.62 0.89
C ARG A 14 -5.66 17.72 1.17
N ASP A 15 -4.44 18.21 0.93
CA ASP A 15 -3.20 17.45 1.15
C ASP A 15 -3.19 16.08 0.44
N ASN A 16 -3.64 16.04 -0.82
CA ASN A 16 -3.85 14.82 -1.64
C ASN A 16 -4.85 13.80 -1.08
N LYS A 17 -5.61 14.16 -0.04
CA LYS A 17 -6.59 13.28 0.62
C LYS A 17 -8.00 13.75 0.29
N ALA A 18 -8.87 12.82 -0.07
CA ALA A 18 -10.27 13.10 -0.23
C ALA A 18 -11.01 13.05 1.12
N TYR A 19 -11.83 14.07 1.37
CA TYR A 19 -12.66 14.20 2.55
C TYR A 19 -14.11 14.06 2.14
N ILE A 20 -14.81 13.08 2.73
CA ILE A 20 -16.23 12.88 2.51
C ILE A 20 -17.01 13.50 3.68
N PRO A 21 -18.10 14.25 3.43
CA PRO A 21 -18.92 14.81 4.48
C PRO A 21 -19.53 13.74 5.39
N ARG A 22 -19.51 14.00 6.70
CA ARG A 22 -20.13 13.16 7.74
C ARG A 22 -21.65 13.19 7.58
N GLU A 23 -22.29 12.03 7.57
CA GLU A 23 -23.71 11.86 7.23
C GLU A 23 -24.66 12.86 7.92
N GLY A 24 -25.60 13.33 7.11
CA GLY A 24 -26.80 14.02 7.56
C GLY A 24 -27.98 13.80 6.61
N SER A 25 -28.36 12.54 6.31
CA SER A 25 -29.78 12.12 6.14
C SER A 25 -29.92 10.71 5.57
N ARG A 26 -30.82 9.95 6.17
CA ARG A 26 -31.25 8.58 5.85
C ARG A 26 -31.79 8.48 4.40
N ASN A 27 -31.01 7.87 3.50
CA ASN A 27 -31.39 7.19 2.23
C ASN A 27 -30.31 7.27 1.13
N ASP A 28 -29.20 7.99 1.36
CA ASP A 28 -28.20 8.33 0.32
C ASP A 28 -26.97 7.40 0.27
N SER A 29 -26.98 6.28 1.02
CA SER A 29 -25.81 5.39 1.18
C SER A 29 -25.29 4.80 -0.14
N TRP A 30 -26.16 4.65 -1.15
CA TRP A 30 -25.81 4.09 -2.47
C TRP A 30 -25.13 5.10 -3.41
N ASN A 31 -25.18 6.39 -3.10
CA ASN A 31 -24.68 7.43 -4.01
C ASN A 31 -23.24 7.87 -3.67
N TYR A 32 -22.65 7.43 -2.56
CA TYR A 32 -21.31 7.85 -2.15
C TYR A 32 -20.21 7.31 -3.05
N ALA A 33 -20.26 6.03 -3.42
CA ALA A 33 -19.26 5.44 -4.33
C ALA A 33 -19.32 6.11 -5.71
N ILE A 34 -20.53 6.39 -6.22
CA ILE A 34 -20.73 7.08 -7.49
C ILE A 34 -20.26 8.54 -7.41
N ARG A 35 -20.69 9.31 -6.40
CA ARG A 35 -20.25 10.69 -6.20
C ARG A 35 -18.74 10.79 -6.00
N TYR A 36 -18.14 9.82 -5.30
CA TYR A 36 -16.71 9.79 -5.09
C TYR A 36 -15.96 9.44 -6.38
N ARG A 37 -16.47 8.49 -7.17
CA ARG A 37 -15.97 8.20 -8.51
C ARG A 37 -16.00 9.44 -9.40
N ASP A 38 -17.14 10.13 -9.48
CA ASP A 38 -17.30 11.32 -10.32
C ASP A 38 -16.34 12.44 -9.89
N PHE A 39 -16.18 12.62 -8.58
CA PHE A 39 -15.19 13.55 -8.03
C PHE A 39 -13.76 13.18 -8.44
N ILE A 40 -13.34 11.93 -8.25
CA ILE A 40 -11.99 11.48 -8.60
C ILE A 40 -11.75 11.59 -10.11
N LEU A 41 -12.74 11.26 -10.95
CA LEU A 41 -12.65 11.46 -12.40
C LEU A 41 -12.50 12.94 -12.76
N SER A 42 -13.18 13.86 -12.06
CA SER A 42 -13.06 15.30 -12.32
C SER A 42 -11.69 15.87 -11.93
N VAL A 43 -11.10 15.39 -10.84
CA VAL A 43 -9.83 15.90 -10.30
C VAL A 43 -8.63 15.24 -10.97
N TYR A 44 -8.66 13.92 -11.15
CA TYR A 44 -7.53 13.12 -11.59
C TYR A 44 -7.66 12.67 -13.05
N GLY A 45 -8.87 12.63 -13.63
CA GLY A 45 -9.10 12.15 -15.00
C GLY A 45 -8.23 12.80 -16.09
N PRO A 46 -7.96 14.11 -16.07
CA PRO A 46 -7.10 14.74 -17.07
C PRO A 46 -5.60 14.44 -16.96
N ALA A 47 -5.12 13.97 -15.80
CA ALA A 47 -3.68 13.91 -15.47
C ALA A 47 -3.19 12.58 -14.88
N ALA A 48 -4.08 11.63 -14.59
CA ALA A 48 -3.72 10.38 -13.95
C ALA A 48 -3.15 9.34 -14.93
N ASP A 49 -2.36 8.42 -14.38
CA ASP A 49 -2.14 7.12 -15.02
C ASP A 49 -3.50 6.43 -15.16
N ASN A 50 -3.93 6.25 -16.41
CA ASN A 50 -5.22 5.65 -16.74
C ASN A 50 -5.42 4.28 -16.06
N ARG A 51 -4.36 3.49 -15.87
CA ARG A 51 -4.47 2.16 -15.23
C ARG A 51 -4.83 2.27 -13.75
N LEU A 52 -4.22 3.20 -13.02
CA LEU A 52 -4.53 3.42 -11.60
C LEU A 52 -5.92 4.00 -11.41
N LEU A 53 -6.35 4.87 -12.32
CA LEU A 53 -7.68 5.45 -12.31
C LEU A 53 -8.76 4.40 -12.61
N GLU A 54 -8.54 3.56 -13.63
CA GLU A 54 -9.42 2.45 -13.98
C GLU A 54 -9.55 1.44 -12.84
N ASP A 55 -8.44 1.04 -12.23
CA ASP A 55 -8.44 0.10 -11.11
C ASP A 55 -9.19 0.67 -9.90
N PHE A 56 -8.97 1.94 -9.56
CA PHE A 56 -9.70 2.62 -8.50
C PHE A 56 -11.22 2.66 -8.78
N CYS A 57 -11.62 3.05 -10.00
CA CYS A 57 -13.02 3.11 -10.40
C CYS A 57 -13.69 1.72 -10.39
N ARG A 58 -12.96 0.70 -10.82
CA ARG A 58 -13.41 -0.70 -10.78
C ARG A 58 -13.66 -1.13 -9.35
N LYS A 59 -12.76 -0.84 -8.41
CA LYS A 59 -12.94 -1.16 -6.99
C LYS A 59 -14.11 -0.39 -6.35
N LEU A 60 -14.34 0.87 -6.73
CA LEU A 60 -15.52 1.63 -6.30
C LEU A 60 -16.85 1.06 -6.82
N SER A 61 -16.81 0.37 -7.96
CA SER A 61 -17.99 -0.23 -8.57
C SER A 61 -18.14 -1.72 -8.25
N ASP A 62 -17.33 -2.23 -7.32
CA ASP A 62 -17.39 -3.63 -6.88
C ASP A 62 -18.75 -3.91 -6.20
N PRO A 63 -19.55 -4.88 -6.68
CA PRO A 63 -20.84 -5.21 -6.06
C PRO A 63 -20.70 -5.73 -4.62
N THR A 64 -19.50 -6.15 -4.22
CA THR A 64 -19.16 -6.61 -2.87
C THR A 64 -18.49 -5.52 -2.01
N LEU A 65 -18.57 -4.25 -2.44
CA LEU A 65 -18.01 -3.12 -1.71
C LEU A 65 -18.70 -2.95 -0.34
N THR A 66 -17.95 -3.22 0.73
CA THR A 66 -18.36 -2.91 2.09
C THR A 66 -17.87 -1.52 2.50
N LEU A 67 -18.43 -0.95 3.58
CA LEU A 67 -17.97 0.33 4.13
C LEU A 67 -16.46 0.31 4.42
N LEU A 68 -15.96 -0.79 4.98
CA LEU A 68 -14.54 -0.95 5.30
C LEU A 68 -13.67 -0.95 4.05
N ARG A 69 -14.08 -1.67 3.00
CA ARG A 69 -13.40 -1.68 1.70
C ARG A 69 -13.41 -0.30 1.06
N PHE A 70 -14.55 0.40 1.11
CA PHE A 70 -14.66 1.77 0.64
C PHE A 70 -13.70 2.71 1.37
N GLN A 71 -13.59 2.61 2.70
CA GLN A 71 -12.62 3.38 3.49
C GLN A 71 -11.17 3.03 3.10
N ASN A 72 -10.87 1.76 2.83
CA ASN A 72 -9.53 1.38 2.39
C ASN A 72 -9.12 2.02 1.06
N LEU A 73 -10.07 2.43 0.21
CA LEU A 73 -9.75 3.12 -1.05
C LEU A 73 -9.08 4.48 -0.83
N TYR A 74 -9.17 5.11 0.35
CA TYR A 74 -8.36 6.29 0.66
C TYR A 74 -6.85 6.03 0.59
N PHE A 75 -6.42 4.78 0.80
CA PHE A 75 -5.02 4.35 0.78
C PHE A 75 -4.59 3.81 -0.58
N HIS A 76 -5.45 3.93 -1.61
CA HIS A 76 -5.12 3.53 -2.96
C HIS A 76 -4.00 4.39 -3.54
N LYS A 77 -3.04 3.77 -4.25
CA LYS A 77 -1.84 4.42 -4.82
C LYS A 77 -2.15 5.71 -5.61
N LEU A 78 -3.29 5.77 -6.29
CA LEU A 78 -3.78 6.97 -7.00
C LEU A 78 -3.84 8.23 -6.11
N LEU A 79 -4.15 8.06 -4.82
CA LEU A 79 -4.41 9.15 -3.87
C LEU A 79 -3.25 9.38 -2.89
N GLN A 80 -2.19 8.58 -2.97
CA GLN A 80 -1.08 8.64 -2.02
C GLN A 80 0.05 9.50 -2.57
N SER A 81 0.71 10.24 -1.68
CA SER A 81 1.97 10.90 -2.01
C SER A 81 3.06 9.85 -2.30
N ARG A 82 4.13 10.27 -2.99
CA ARG A 82 5.28 9.39 -3.25
C ARG A 82 5.86 8.80 -1.95
N GLU A 83 5.94 9.61 -0.90
CA GLU A 83 6.43 9.16 0.40
C GLU A 83 5.53 8.10 1.03
N GLU A 84 4.21 8.30 1.00
CA GLU A 84 3.23 7.33 1.51
C GLU A 84 3.27 6.02 0.71
N ILE A 85 3.48 6.09 -0.61
CA ILE A 85 3.67 4.92 -1.47
C ILE A 85 4.92 4.13 -1.06
N ASN A 86 6.03 4.81 -0.80
CA ASN A 86 7.29 4.18 -0.40
C ASN A 86 7.19 3.50 0.98
N ASP A 87 6.43 4.07 1.91
CA ASP A 87 6.21 3.48 3.24
C ASP A 87 5.24 2.31 3.24
N PHE A 88 4.30 2.29 2.30
CA PHE A 88 3.15 1.40 2.35
C PHE A 88 3.52 -0.08 2.56
N PRO A 89 4.53 -0.67 1.88
CA PRO A 89 4.89 -2.06 2.10
C PRO A 89 5.29 -2.36 3.55
N VAL A 90 6.03 -1.45 4.19
CA VAL A 90 6.44 -1.61 5.59
C VAL A 90 5.23 -1.62 6.50
N VAL A 91 4.37 -0.61 6.38
CA VAL A 91 3.23 -0.45 7.29
C VAL A 91 2.20 -1.57 7.06
N ALA A 92 2.01 -1.99 5.81
CA ALA A 92 1.15 -3.11 5.44
C ALA A 92 1.65 -4.41 6.08
N VAL A 93 2.92 -4.78 5.89
CA VAL A 93 3.48 -6.01 6.45
C VAL A 93 3.40 -6.00 7.98
N GLU A 94 3.81 -4.90 8.64
CA GLU A 94 3.71 -4.80 10.11
C GLU A 94 2.26 -4.95 10.61
N ASN A 95 1.29 -4.38 9.89
CA ASN A 95 -0.13 -4.54 10.24
C ASN A 95 -0.63 -5.99 10.05
N LEU A 96 -0.11 -6.70 9.06
CA LEU A 96 -0.51 -8.07 8.73
C LEU A 96 0.10 -9.10 9.68
N ARG A 97 1.34 -8.90 10.16
CA ARG A 97 2.08 -9.89 10.98
C ARG A 97 1.37 -10.33 12.26
N LEU A 98 0.53 -9.47 12.83
CA LEU A 98 -0.22 -9.75 14.05
C LEU A 98 -1.63 -10.28 13.79
N ARG A 99 -2.02 -10.45 12.52
CA ARG A 99 -3.37 -10.81 12.13
C ARG A 99 -3.47 -12.28 11.73
N LYS A 100 -4.67 -12.80 12.00
CA LYS A 100 -5.14 -14.08 11.49
C LYS A 100 -6.26 -13.85 10.49
N PHE A 101 -6.38 -14.80 9.57
CA PHE A 101 -7.28 -14.73 8.44
C PHE A 101 -8.01 -16.06 8.29
N ASP A 102 -9.27 -16.00 7.92
CA ASP A 102 -9.99 -17.18 7.45
C ASP A 102 -9.71 -17.39 5.96
N TYR A 103 -9.01 -18.47 5.65
CA TYR A 103 -8.74 -18.91 4.27
C TYR A 103 -9.22 -20.34 4.10
N ASN A 104 -10.09 -20.61 3.12
CA ASN A 104 -10.69 -21.93 2.89
C ASN A 104 -11.30 -22.58 4.15
N ARG A 105 -12.01 -21.77 4.96
CA ARG A 105 -12.66 -22.17 6.23
C ARG A 105 -11.68 -22.65 7.32
N ARG A 106 -10.42 -22.22 7.24
CA ARG A 106 -9.42 -22.43 8.28
C ARG A 106 -8.81 -21.08 8.66
N GLU A 107 -8.71 -20.85 9.96
CA GLU A 107 -7.94 -19.74 10.50
C GLU A 107 -6.45 -20.01 10.26
N CYS A 108 -5.76 -19.08 9.61
CA CYS A 108 -4.32 -19.15 9.38
C CYS A 108 -3.66 -17.78 9.60
N ASN A 109 -2.34 -17.81 9.76
CA ASN A 109 -1.55 -16.60 9.83
C ASN A 109 -1.49 -15.90 8.46
N TRP A 110 -1.19 -14.61 8.48
CA TRP A 110 -1.13 -13.78 7.26
C TRP A 110 -0.18 -14.34 6.19
N ASP A 111 0.94 -14.95 6.58
CA ASP A 111 1.96 -15.48 5.66
C ASP A 111 1.43 -16.63 4.81
N VAL A 112 0.52 -17.42 5.38
CA VAL A 112 -0.16 -18.51 4.68
C VAL A 112 -1.30 -17.94 3.82
N ALA A 113 -2.11 -17.05 4.39
CA ALA A 113 -3.25 -16.45 3.70
C ALA A 113 -2.82 -15.63 2.46
N TYR A 114 -1.79 -14.80 2.60
CA TYR A 114 -1.29 -13.96 1.53
C TYR A 114 -0.65 -14.79 0.41
N ARG A 115 0.10 -15.84 0.77
CA ARG A 115 0.70 -16.75 -0.20
C ARG A 115 -0.34 -17.41 -1.08
N PHE A 116 -1.33 -18.08 -0.49
CA PHE A 116 -2.40 -18.73 -1.25
C PHE A 116 -3.20 -17.74 -2.09
N TRP A 117 -3.54 -16.59 -1.51
CA TRP A 117 -4.26 -15.55 -2.24
C TRP A 117 -3.47 -15.02 -3.45
N ALA A 118 -2.17 -14.76 -3.28
CA ALA A 118 -1.32 -14.23 -4.35
C ALA A 118 -1.06 -15.26 -5.45
N GLU A 119 -0.90 -16.53 -5.08
CA GLU A 119 -0.77 -17.65 -6.02
C GLU A 119 -2.04 -17.83 -6.87
N GLU A 120 -3.23 -17.69 -6.27
CA GLU A 120 -4.51 -17.73 -6.99
C GLU A 120 -4.73 -16.52 -7.91
N LYS A 121 -4.21 -15.34 -7.54
CA LYS A 121 -4.51 -14.08 -8.25
C LYS A 121 -3.54 -13.75 -9.37
N TYR A 122 -2.25 -13.92 -9.15
CA TYR A 122 -1.22 -13.37 -10.03
C TYR A 122 -0.43 -14.43 -10.79
N HIS A 123 -0.48 -15.71 -10.38
CA HIS A 123 0.20 -16.83 -11.03
C HIS A 123 1.64 -16.51 -11.50
N ARG A 124 2.38 -15.74 -10.71
CA ARG A 124 3.72 -15.27 -11.09
C ARG A 124 4.80 -16.18 -10.52
N GLU A 125 5.83 -16.41 -11.33
CA GLU A 125 7.06 -17.01 -10.86
C GLU A 125 7.86 -15.95 -10.10
N ILE A 126 8.34 -16.29 -8.91
CA ILE A 126 9.17 -15.43 -8.07
C ILE A 126 10.54 -16.08 -8.02
N ASN A 127 11.59 -15.32 -8.33
CA ASN A 127 12.97 -15.74 -8.12
C ASN A 127 13.69 -14.60 -7.40
N LEU A 128 13.71 -14.67 -6.07
CA LEU A 128 14.29 -13.61 -5.25
C LEU A 128 15.80 -13.55 -5.42
N PHE A 129 16.47 -14.68 -5.66
CA PHE A 129 17.90 -14.71 -5.92
C PHE A 129 18.26 -13.89 -7.18
N GLU A 130 17.64 -14.19 -8.31
CA GLU A 130 17.86 -13.48 -9.57
C GLU A 130 17.45 -12.00 -9.47
N THR A 131 16.34 -11.71 -8.79
CA THR A 131 15.89 -10.32 -8.60
C THR A 131 16.90 -9.50 -7.78
N CYS A 132 17.53 -10.10 -6.77
CA CYS A 132 18.38 -9.37 -5.84
C CYS A 132 19.84 -9.25 -6.28
N ILE A 133 20.35 -10.19 -7.09
CA ILE A 133 21.79 -10.27 -7.42
C ILE A 133 22.28 -9.06 -8.23
N GLU A 134 21.39 -8.40 -8.97
CA GLU A 134 21.73 -7.25 -9.82
C GLU A 134 22.02 -5.98 -9.02
N ASN A 135 21.56 -5.90 -7.77
CA ASN A 135 21.77 -4.73 -6.91
C ASN A 135 22.48 -5.13 -5.62
N ILE A 136 23.73 -4.68 -5.45
CA ILE A 136 24.59 -5.07 -4.32
C ILE A 136 23.98 -4.76 -2.94
N TYR A 137 23.18 -3.70 -2.81
CA TYR A 137 22.55 -3.34 -1.54
C TYR A 137 21.39 -4.27 -1.23
N VAL A 138 20.62 -4.62 -2.25
CA VAL A 138 19.49 -5.54 -2.15
C VAL A 138 19.98 -6.97 -1.92
N TRP A 139 21.01 -7.39 -2.64
CA TRP A 139 21.72 -8.66 -2.43
C TRP A 139 22.19 -8.82 -0.98
N ARG A 140 22.74 -7.78 -0.37
CA ARG A 140 23.13 -7.82 1.04
C ARG A 140 21.93 -8.04 1.96
N ALA A 141 20.84 -7.30 1.75
CA ALA A 141 19.61 -7.46 2.52
C ALA A 141 19.01 -8.87 2.40
N TYR A 142 19.04 -9.42 1.18
CA TYR A 142 18.64 -10.80 0.89
C TYR A 142 19.44 -11.83 1.69
N ASN A 143 20.75 -11.62 1.87
CA ASN A 143 21.62 -12.56 2.60
C ASN A 143 21.53 -12.48 4.14
N TYR A 144 20.76 -11.55 4.72
CA TYR A 144 20.62 -11.48 6.19
C TYR A 144 19.78 -12.61 6.80
N ARG A 145 18.93 -13.24 6.00
CA ARG A 145 18.14 -14.40 6.41
C ARG A 145 17.86 -15.28 5.20
N ILE A 146 17.29 -16.45 5.44
CA ILE A 146 16.82 -17.32 4.37
C ILE A 146 15.44 -16.83 3.93
N TYR A 147 15.29 -16.56 2.63
CA TYR A 147 14.02 -16.28 1.97
C TYR A 147 13.68 -17.44 1.04
N GLY A 148 12.40 -17.81 0.96
CA GLY A 148 11.88 -18.69 -0.09
C GLY A 148 11.33 -17.88 -1.26
N ASP A 149 11.22 -18.54 -2.41
CA ASP A 149 10.65 -17.97 -3.62
C ASP A 149 9.11 -17.97 -3.58
N ASN A 150 8.55 -17.16 -2.69
CA ASN A 150 7.10 -17.05 -2.50
C ASN A 150 6.66 -15.60 -2.21
N PRO A 151 5.38 -15.25 -2.42
CA PRO A 151 4.88 -13.89 -2.27
C PRO A 151 5.10 -13.28 -0.88
N THR A 152 4.99 -14.08 0.17
CA THR A 152 5.17 -13.59 1.55
C THR A 152 6.63 -13.23 1.81
N ASP A 153 7.56 -14.08 1.40
CA ASP A 153 8.99 -13.80 1.58
C ASP A 153 9.46 -12.62 0.74
N GLU A 154 8.87 -12.39 -0.44
CA GLU A 154 9.07 -11.15 -1.19
C GLU A 154 8.61 -9.93 -0.39
N ALA A 155 7.42 -9.96 0.20
CA ALA A 155 6.90 -8.85 1.01
C ALA A 155 7.75 -8.57 2.26
N GLU A 156 8.19 -9.61 2.95
CA GLU A 156 9.10 -9.50 4.09
C GLU A 156 10.47 -8.97 3.68
N LEU A 157 10.99 -9.40 2.52
CA LEU A 157 12.24 -8.86 1.96
C LEU A 157 12.11 -7.37 1.68
N VAL A 158 11.05 -6.94 1.00
CA VAL A 158 10.78 -5.51 0.71
C VAL A 158 10.67 -4.70 1.99
N ARG A 159 9.94 -5.19 3.00
CA ARG A 159 9.86 -4.55 4.31
C ARG A 159 11.24 -4.39 4.95
N ASN A 160 12.06 -5.44 4.92
CA ASN A 160 13.42 -5.40 5.48
C ASN A 160 14.35 -4.48 4.69
N LEU A 161 14.22 -4.46 3.37
CA LEU A 161 14.93 -3.54 2.50
C LEU A 161 14.64 -2.10 2.91
N ILE A 162 13.37 -1.71 3.00
CA ILE A 162 13.01 -0.32 3.30
C ILE A 162 13.49 0.10 4.70
N ILE A 163 13.32 -0.75 5.71
CA ILE A 163 13.71 -0.43 7.10
C ILE A 163 15.24 -0.41 7.28
N HIS A 164 15.95 -1.33 6.62
CA HIS A 164 17.36 -1.58 6.90
C HIS A 164 18.29 -1.20 5.73
N PHE A 165 17.80 -0.54 4.67
CA PHE A 165 18.56 -0.24 3.45
C PHE A 165 19.91 0.42 3.77
N ASN A 166 19.86 1.51 4.54
CA ASN A 166 21.05 2.26 4.93
C ASN A 166 21.88 1.53 6.01
N GLN A 167 21.26 0.73 6.88
CA GLN A 167 21.97 -0.06 7.88
C GLN A 167 22.80 -1.18 7.23
N CYS A 168 22.32 -1.78 6.14
CA CYS A 168 23.07 -2.75 5.32
C CYS A 168 24.33 -2.13 4.68
N ARG A 169 24.36 -0.80 4.57
CA ARG A 169 25.51 -0.05 4.05
C ARG A 169 26.53 0.29 5.14
N MET A 170 26.11 0.41 6.40
CA MET A 170 26.97 0.85 7.50
C MET A 170 28.00 -0.17 7.96
N LYS A 171 27.80 -1.48 7.72
CA LYS A 171 28.70 -2.50 8.27
C LYS A 171 30.11 -2.48 7.68
N ASP A 172 30.30 -1.98 6.45
CA ASP A 172 31.59 -2.15 5.74
C ASP A 172 32.02 -0.96 4.85
N VAL A 173 31.44 0.25 5.03
CA VAL A 173 31.75 1.39 4.14
C VAL A 173 32.35 2.57 4.93
N PRO A 174 33.56 3.06 4.54
CA PRO A 174 34.14 4.24 5.17
C PRO A 174 33.31 5.50 4.84
N PRO A 175 33.18 6.47 5.78
CA PRO A 175 32.53 7.74 5.52
C PRO A 175 33.27 8.54 4.42
N PRO A 176 32.56 9.26 3.52
CA PRO A 176 31.13 9.55 3.50
C PRO A 176 30.47 8.90 2.28
N ALA A 177 29.97 7.67 2.40
CA ALA A 177 29.00 7.22 1.40
C ALA A 177 27.72 8.03 1.58
N ASP A 178 27.20 8.63 0.51
CA ASP A 178 25.98 9.44 0.50
C ASP A 178 24.76 8.60 0.85
N PHE A 179 24.04 8.88 1.95
CA PHE A 179 22.85 8.12 2.38
C PHE A 179 21.74 8.16 1.33
N PHE A 180 21.07 7.02 1.12
CA PHE A 180 19.86 7.02 0.31
C PHE A 180 18.74 7.65 1.13
N ASP A 181 18.09 8.66 0.57
CA ASP A 181 16.83 9.13 1.10
C ASP A 181 15.71 8.13 0.81
N LYS A 182 14.56 8.36 1.44
CA LYS A 182 13.40 7.49 1.36
C LYS A 182 12.83 7.35 -0.05
N ASN A 183 12.93 8.39 -0.88
CA ASN A 183 12.48 8.34 -2.27
C ASN A 183 13.41 7.48 -3.11
N GLN A 184 14.72 7.59 -2.91
CA GLN A 184 15.69 6.78 -3.63
C GLN A 184 15.62 5.30 -3.21
N ILE A 185 15.35 5.01 -1.93
CA ILE A 185 15.05 3.63 -1.48
C ILE A 185 13.79 3.11 -2.19
N GLY A 186 12.74 3.94 -2.25
CA GLY A 186 11.51 3.62 -2.95
C GLY A 186 11.74 3.31 -4.44
N GLU A 187 12.56 4.09 -5.14
CA GLU A 187 12.94 3.85 -6.55
C GLU A 187 13.54 2.45 -6.72
N VAL A 188 14.57 2.11 -5.95
CA VAL A 188 15.21 0.78 -6.02
C VAL A 188 14.21 -0.35 -5.75
N VAL A 189 13.37 -0.17 -4.74
CA VAL A 189 12.37 -1.19 -4.37
C VAL A 189 11.33 -1.37 -5.47
N PHE A 190 10.78 -0.30 -6.03
CA PHE A 190 9.73 -0.41 -7.04
C PHE A 190 10.24 -0.74 -8.43
N ASP A 191 11.53 -0.54 -8.71
CA ASP A 191 12.15 -1.05 -9.93
C ASP A 191 12.28 -2.58 -9.90
N LEU A 192 12.68 -3.14 -8.74
CA LEU A 192 12.85 -4.59 -8.57
C LEU A 192 11.54 -5.33 -8.25
N PHE A 193 10.64 -4.67 -7.50
CA PHE A 193 9.39 -5.24 -7.02
C PHE A 193 8.19 -4.36 -7.41
N PRO A 194 7.93 -4.13 -8.70
CA PRO A 194 6.98 -3.12 -9.18
C PRO A 194 5.54 -3.32 -8.69
N ASN A 195 5.16 -4.57 -8.39
CA ASN A 195 3.79 -4.93 -8.01
C ASN A 195 3.57 -5.01 -6.50
N ILE A 196 4.62 -4.92 -5.67
CA ILE A 196 4.50 -5.24 -4.23
C ILE A 196 3.44 -4.38 -3.52
N GLY A 197 3.42 -3.07 -3.80
CA GLY A 197 2.46 -2.15 -3.20
C GLY A 197 1.01 -2.48 -3.60
N SER A 198 0.78 -2.76 -4.88
CA SER A 198 -0.55 -3.11 -5.38
C SER A 198 -1.02 -4.47 -4.85
N SER A 199 -0.15 -5.49 -4.83
CA SER A 199 -0.50 -6.81 -4.30
C SER A 199 -0.85 -6.78 -2.81
N LEU A 200 -0.08 -6.06 -1.99
CA LEU A 200 -0.38 -5.89 -0.57
C LEU A 200 -1.68 -5.12 -0.35
N PHE A 201 -1.91 -4.05 -1.13
CA PHE A 201 -3.15 -3.29 -1.08
C PHE A 201 -4.36 -4.16 -1.43
N ASP A 202 -4.30 -4.88 -2.55
CA ASP A 202 -5.39 -5.73 -3.02
C ASP A 202 -5.73 -6.83 -2.02
N PHE A 203 -4.71 -7.47 -1.43
CA PHE A 203 -4.92 -8.48 -0.39
C PHE A 203 -5.66 -7.89 0.82
N MET A 204 -5.14 -6.79 1.36
CA MET A 204 -5.71 -6.13 2.52
C MET A 204 -7.12 -5.59 2.23
N TYR A 205 -7.36 -5.07 1.02
CA TYR A 205 -8.67 -4.64 0.55
C TYR A 205 -9.65 -5.81 0.49
N GLU A 206 -9.30 -6.90 -0.20
CA GLU A 206 -10.17 -8.06 -0.35
C GLU A 206 -10.41 -8.79 0.99
N ARG A 207 -9.43 -8.83 1.89
CA ARG A 207 -9.58 -9.43 3.21
C ARG A 207 -10.22 -8.52 4.25
N GLY A 208 -10.56 -7.28 3.90
CA GLY A 208 -11.20 -6.33 4.83
C GLY A 208 -10.27 -5.95 5.99
N VAL A 209 -8.98 -5.77 5.72
CA VAL A 209 -8.01 -5.28 6.70
C VAL A 209 -8.09 -3.77 6.75
N TYR A 210 -8.40 -3.19 7.91
CA TYR A 210 -8.44 -1.73 8.08
C TYR A 210 -7.05 -1.12 7.85
N MET A 211 -6.95 -0.21 6.87
CA MET A 211 -5.69 0.40 6.43
C MET A 211 -5.43 1.79 7.02
N ASP A 212 -6.30 2.31 7.90
CA ASP A 212 -5.97 3.54 8.60
C ASP A 212 -4.94 3.28 9.70
N PHE A 213 -3.70 3.49 9.31
CA PHE A 213 -2.54 3.32 10.16
C PHE A 213 -2.27 4.57 11.01
N THR A 214 -3.18 5.54 11.12
CA THR A 214 -2.98 6.70 12.03
C THR A 214 -2.77 6.28 13.49
N ALA A 215 -3.31 5.13 13.92
CA ALA A 215 -2.98 4.54 15.22
C ALA A 215 -1.53 3.99 15.31
N LEU A 216 -0.91 3.62 14.18
CA LEU A 216 0.48 3.16 14.06
C LEU A 216 1.47 4.31 13.78
N ARG A 217 0.99 5.53 13.45
CA ARG A 217 1.82 6.74 13.28
C ARG A 217 2.42 7.28 14.59
N THR A 218 2.20 6.61 15.73
CA THR A 218 2.81 6.95 17.02
C THR A 218 4.32 6.71 17.10
N PHE A 219 4.95 6.12 16.07
CA PHE A 219 6.40 5.88 16.04
C PHE A 219 7.26 7.02 15.46
N TYR A 220 6.64 8.06 14.90
CA TYR A 220 7.34 9.30 14.52
C TYR A 220 6.65 10.48 15.19
N ARG A 221 6.92 10.65 16.49
CA ARG A 221 6.77 11.97 17.11
C ARG A 221 8.00 12.80 16.71
N GLU A 222 7.76 14.02 16.26
CA GLU A 222 8.75 15.09 16.23
C GLU A 222 9.44 15.25 17.60
#